data_AF-A0A9C8NQW8-F1
#
_entry.id   AF-A0A9C8NQW8-F1
#
_cell.length_a   1.000
_cell.length_b   1.000
_cell.length_c   1.000
_cell.angle_alpha   90.00
_cell.angle_beta   90.00
_cell.angle_gamma   90.00
#
_symmetry.space_group_name_H-M   'P 1'
#
loop_
_entity.id
_entity.type
_entity.pdbx_description
1 polymer ?
#
loop_
_entity_poly.entity_id
_entity_poly.type
_entity_poly.pdbx_seq_one_letter_code
_entity_poly.pdbx_strand_id
1 'polypeptide(L)'
;MRAGTKAPRVVSVATSLRSELGKLRDPNVREFVEEAMACLEAGLFRASVVFSWVGAIALLHAHVVANSLAAFNKEALRRNPKWKQAKTTDDLGMMKESGFLDVLQSISVIGKNVKQELQNCLKLRNGCGHPSSLKLGENRVAGHIEVLILNIYSRFNI
;
A
#
# COMPACT_ATOMS: atom_id res chain seq x y z
N MET A 1 22.44 5.54 -36.28
CA MET A 1 21.22 5.14 -35.56
C MET A 1 21.60 4.77 -34.13
N ARG A 2 21.30 5.62 -33.13
CA ARG A 2 21.54 5.29 -31.72
C ARG A 2 20.32 4.52 -31.20
N ALA A 3 20.54 3.29 -30.73
CA ALA A 3 19.54 2.51 -30.02
C ALA A 3 19.10 3.31 -28.77
N GLY A 4 17.82 3.65 -28.69
CA GLY A 4 17.23 4.29 -27.53
C GLY A 4 17.31 3.32 -26.35
N THR A 5 18.24 3.56 -25.44
CA THR A 5 18.38 2.80 -24.19
C THR A 5 17.17 3.14 -23.33
N LYS A 6 16.12 2.32 -23.41
CA LYS A 6 15.00 2.41 -22.45
C LYS A 6 15.60 2.25 -21.06
N ALA A 7 15.38 3.23 -20.18
CA ALA A 7 15.82 3.14 -18.80
C ALA A 7 15.28 1.84 -18.16
N PRO A 8 16.04 1.19 -17.26
CA PRO A 8 15.57 0.00 -16.54
C PRO A 8 14.20 0.29 -15.90
N ARG A 9 13.27 -0.68 -15.93
CA ARG A 9 11.90 -0.46 -15.42
C ARG A 9 11.88 0.02 -13.97
N VAL A 10 12.86 -0.34 -13.15
CA VAL A 10 12.98 0.18 -11.78
C VAL A 10 13.37 1.63 -11.72
N VAL A 11 14.25 2.11 -12.61
CA VAL A 11 14.52 3.54 -12.70
C VAL A 11 13.22 4.28 -13.02
N SER A 12 12.37 3.71 -13.87
CA SER A 12 11.04 4.26 -14.15
C SER A 12 10.11 4.22 -12.93
N VAL A 13 10.01 3.10 -12.21
CA VAL A 13 9.12 2.96 -11.05
C VAL A 13 9.59 3.80 -9.86
N ALA A 14 10.88 3.84 -9.57
CA ALA A 14 11.46 4.69 -8.54
C ALA A 14 11.23 6.18 -8.85
N THR A 15 11.35 6.57 -10.13
CA THR A 15 11.02 7.95 -10.56
C THR A 15 9.53 8.25 -10.39
N SER A 16 8.65 7.33 -10.79
CA SER A 16 7.20 7.50 -10.59
C SER A 16 6.84 7.59 -9.11
N LEU A 17 7.44 6.75 -8.26
CA LEU A 17 7.21 6.77 -6.82
C LEU A 17 7.68 8.10 -6.21
N ARG A 18 8.85 8.61 -6.65
CA ARG A 18 9.37 9.93 -6.26
C ARG A 18 8.44 11.07 -6.65
N SER A 19 7.80 10.98 -7.82
CA SER A 19 6.82 11.97 -8.29
C SER A 19 5.56 11.98 -7.41
N GLU A 20 5.03 10.80 -7.07
CA GLU A 20 3.88 10.71 -6.17
C GLU A 20 4.21 11.14 -4.74
N LEU A 21 5.42 10.86 -4.25
CA LEU A 21 5.91 11.31 -2.95
C LEU A 21 5.80 12.84 -2.80
N GLY A 22 6.05 13.62 -3.86
CA GLY A 22 5.91 15.07 -3.84
C GLY A 22 4.48 15.57 -3.60
N LYS A 23 3.46 14.72 -3.80
CA LYS A 23 2.05 15.07 -3.63
C LYS A 23 1.52 14.75 -2.25
N LEU A 24 2.02 13.67 -1.64
CA LEU A 24 1.62 13.17 -0.33
C LEU A 24 1.83 14.22 0.76
N ARG A 25 0.80 14.44 1.58
CA ARG A 25 0.80 15.47 2.62
C ARG A 25 1.11 14.89 4.00
N ASP A 26 0.67 13.67 4.29
CA ASP A 26 1.00 12.98 5.54
C ASP A 26 2.52 12.67 5.63
N PRO A 27 3.25 13.25 6.60
CA PRO A 27 4.69 13.03 6.77
C PRO A 27 5.04 11.58 7.08
N ASN A 28 4.22 10.86 7.85
CA ASN A 28 4.50 9.46 8.19
C ASN A 28 4.39 8.57 6.95
N VAL A 29 3.40 8.82 6.09
CA VAL A 29 3.26 8.09 4.82
C VAL A 29 4.47 8.34 3.92
N ARG A 30 4.95 9.59 3.88
CA ARG A 30 6.13 9.97 3.09
C ARG A 30 7.38 9.23 3.54
N GLU A 31 7.63 9.15 4.85
CA GLU A 31 8.78 8.43 5.41
C GLU A 31 8.80 6.96 4.98
N PHE A 32 7.67 6.24 5.08
CA PHE A 32 7.62 4.84 4.61
C PHE A 32 7.87 4.69 3.12
N VAL A 33 7.40 5.63 2.30
CA VAL A 33 7.64 5.61 0.85
C VAL A 33 9.09 5.91 0.52
N GLU A 34 9.73 6.83 1.25
CA GLU A 34 11.16 7.13 1.13
C GLU A 34 12.03 5.91 1.50
N GLU A 35 11.71 5.22 2.60
CA GLU A 35 12.38 3.98 2.99
C GLU A 35 12.20 2.88 1.92
N ALA A 36 11.00 2.76 1.35
CA ALA A 36 10.72 1.80 0.29
C ALA A 36 11.56 2.04 -0.96
N MET A 37 11.75 3.32 -1.32
CA MET A 37 12.60 3.75 -2.43
C MET A 37 14.08 3.46 -2.16
N ALA A 38 14.58 3.85 -0.98
CA ALA A 38 15.97 3.59 -0.59
C ALA A 38 16.28 2.07 -0.62
N CYS A 39 15.34 1.25 -0.14
CA CYS A 39 15.46 -0.21 -0.22
C CYS A 39 15.48 -0.70 -1.68
N LEU A 40 14.65 -0.14 -2.56
CA LEU A 40 14.61 -0.54 -3.97
C LEU A 40 15.94 -0.21 -4.68
N GLU A 41 16.44 1.00 -4.48
CA GLU A 41 17.69 1.48 -5.07
C GLU A 41 18.92 0.68 -4.56
N ALA A 42 18.88 0.21 -3.31
CA ALA A 42 19.90 -0.65 -2.72
C ALA A 42 19.74 -2.15 -3.06
N GLY A 43 18.74 -2.55 -3.83
CA GLY A 43 18.46 -3.97 -4.15
C GLY A 43 17.88 -4.78 -2.98
N LEU A 44 17.40 -4.12 -1.92
CA LEU A 44 16.77 -4.71 -0.74
C LEU A 44 15.29 -5.00 -1.00
N PHE A 45 15.03 -5.90 -1.94
CA PHE A 45 13.71 -6.14 -2.53
C PHE A 45 12.60 -6.50 -1.53
N ARG A 46 12.87 -7.37 -0.55
CA ARG A 46 11.87 -7.76 0.46
C ARG A 46 11.48 -6.58 1.33
N ALA A 47 12.46 -5.77 1.75
CA ALA A 47 12.22 -4.57 2.54
C ALA A 47 11.44 -3.52 1.76
N SER A 48 11.79 -3.31 0.48
CA SER A 48 11.07 -2.39 -0.40
C SER A 48 9.57 -2.74 -0.54
N VAL A 49 9.24 -4.03 -0.69
CA VAL A 49 7.85 -4.51 -0.69
C VAL A 49 7.16 -4.23 0.65
N VAL A 50 7.83 -4.47 1.77
CA VAL A 50 7.25 -4.24 3.10
C VAL A 50 6.95 -2.76 3.32
N PHE A 51 7.93 -1.87 3.12
CA PHE A 51 7.75 -0.44 3.37
C PHE A 51 6.75 0.20 2.41
N SER A 52 6.76 -0.17 1.12
CA SER A 52 5.78 0.36 0.16
C SER A 52 4.35 -0.07 0.51
N TRP A 53 4.16 -1.27 1.07
CA TRP A 53 2.86 -1.69 1.58
C TRP A 53 2.45 -0.97 2.86
N VAL A 54 3.38 -0.78 3.81
CA VAL A 54 3.12 -0.07 5.07
C VAL A 54 2.65 1.36 4.79
N GLY A 55 3.32 2.09 3.89
CA GLY A 55 2.90 3.42 3.48
C GLY A 55 1.48 3.44 2.86
N ALA A 56 1.13 2.42 2.07
CA ALA A 56 -0.18 2.35 1.42
C ALA A 56 -1.30 2.13 2.44
N ILE A 57 -1.07 1.27 3.45
CA ILE A 57 -2.04 1.05 4.54
C ILE A 57 -2.16 2.29 5.44
N ALA A 58 -1.04 2.94 5.78
CA ALA A 58 -1.05 4.18 6.55
C ALA A 58 -1.90 5.27 5.87
N LEU A 59 -1.72 5.46 4.57
CA LEU A 59 -2.51 6.41 3.78
C LEU A 59 -4.00 6.06 3.74
N LEU A 60 -4.34 4.77 3.59
CA LEU A 60 -5.73 4.32 3.65
C LEU A 60 -6.35 4.49 5.04
N HIS A 61 -5.60 4.24 6.12
CA HIS A 61 -6.06 4.48 7.48
C HIS A 61 -6.36 5.97 7.70
N ALA A 62 -5.44 6.85 7.31
CA ALA A 62 -5.63 8.30 7.37
C ALA A 62 -6.88 8.72 6.56
N HIS A 63 -7.05 8.16 5.36
CA HIS A 63 -8.23 8.39 4.53
C HIS A 63 -9.54 8.00 5.22
N VAL A 64 -9.60 6.80 5.81
CA VAL A 64 -10.79 6.30 6.51
C VAL A 64 -11.13 7.20 7.69
N VAL A 65 -10.15 7.52 8.54
CA VAL A 65 -10.37 8.38 9.71
C VAL A 65 -10.93 9.74 9.29
N ALA A 66 -10.37 10.34 8.24
CA ALA A 66 -10.76 11.66 7.79
C ALA A 66 -12.12 11.70 7.05
N ASN A 67 -12.50 10.65 6.31
CA ASN A 67 -13.62 10.75 5.35
C ASN A 67 -14.71 9.70 5.50
N SER A 68 -14.44 8.57 6.16
CA SER A 68 -15.32 7.39 6.08
C SER A 68 -15.45 6.60 7.37
N LEU A 69 -15.02 7.17 8.51
CA LEU A 69 -14.92 6.46 9.79
C LEU A 69 -16.26 5.92 10.28
N ALA A 70 -17.34 6.69 10.14
CA ALA A 70 -18.68 6.26 10.55
C ALA A 70 -19.18 5.07 9.72
N ALA A 71 -19.03 5.14 8.39
CA ALA A 71 -19.40 4.05 7.48
C ALA A 71 -18.54 2.80 7.72
N PHE A 72 -17.23 2.99 7.91
CA PHE A 72 -16.28 1.93 8.25
C PHE A 72 -16.71 1.20 9.52
N ASN A 73 -16.97 1.92 10.61
CA ASN A 73 -17.33 1.32 11.88
C ASN A 73 -18.66 0.56 11.82
N LYS A 74 -19.65 1.09 11.09
CA LYS A 74 -20.93 0.41 10.87
C LYS A 74 -20.73 -0.93 10.17
N GLU A 75 -19.94 -0.96 9.11
CA GLU A 75 -19.66 -2.18 8.35
C GLU A 75 -18.77 -3.16 9.13
N ALA A 76 -17.77 -2.65 9.84
CA ALA A 76 -16.89 -3.45 10.69
C ALA A 76 -17.67 -4.15 11.81
N LEU A 77 -18.61 -3.44 12.45
CA LEU A 77 -19.50 -4.02 13.46
C LEU A 77 -20.44 -5.08 12.87
N ARG A 78 -20.96 -4.83 11.65
CA ARG A 78 -21.81 -5.80 10.94
C ARG A 78 -21.07 -7.11 10.65
N ARG A 79 -19.78 -7.04 10.31
CA ARG A 79 -18.92 -8.21 10.02
C ARG A 79 -18.41 -8.89 11.28
N ASN A 80 -18.11 -8.12 12.32
CA ASN A 80 -17.61 -8.61 13.58
C ASN A 80 -18.34 -7.90 14.73
N PRO A 81 -19.35 -8.54 15.37
CA PRO A 81 -20.10 -7.96 16.48
C PRO A 81 -19.23 -7.56 17.69
N LYS A 82 -18.00 -8.07 17.79
CA LYS A 82 -17.03 -7.70 18.84
C LYS A 82 -16.16 -6.49 18.47
N TRP A 83 -16.35 -5.91 17.29
CA TRP A 83 -15.59 -4.74 16.86
C TRP A 83 -15.84 -3.56 17.79
N LYS A 84 -14.75 -2.99 18.32
CA LYS A 84 -14.79 -1.73 19.05
C LYS A 84 -14.73 -0.61 18.04
N GLN A 85 -15.62 0.37 18.17
CA GLN A 85 -15.66 1.52 17.27
C GLN A 85 -14.31 2.24 17.25
N ALA A 86 -13.65 2.24 16.09
CA ALA A 86 -12.39 2.93 15.87
C ALA A 86 -12.58 4.45 15.90
N LYS A 87 -11.60 5.14 16.47
CA LYS A 87 -11.51 6.61 16.52
C LYS A 87 -10.25 7.13 15.84
N THR A 88 -9.20 6.32 15.84
CA THR A 88 -7.86 6.65 15.38
C THR A 88 -7.37 5.67 14.33
N THR A 89 -6.25 5.98 13.67
CA THR A 89 -5.55 5.07 12.75
C THR A 89 -5.05 3.82 13.45
N ASP A 90 -4.69 3.91 14.72
CA ASP A 90 -4.22 2.77 15.53
C ASP A 90 -5.34 1.79 15.82
N ASP A 91 -6.55 2.30 16.11
CA ASP A 91 -7.73 1.46 16.28
C ASP A 91 -8.04 0.65 15.01
N LEU A 92 -7.87 1.26 13.81
CA LEU A 92 -8.04 0.57 12.53
C LEU A 92 -7.00 -0.55 12.36
N GLY A 93 -5.76 -0.34 12.82
CA GLY A 93 -4.67 -1.33 12.79
C GLY A 93 -4.92 -2.60 13.60
N MET A 94 -5.93 -2.60 14.49
CA MET A 94 -6.35 -3.82 15.19
C MET A 94 -7.13 -4.79 14.31
N MET A 95 -7.59 -4.35 13.15
CA MET A 95 -8.18 -5.22 12.14
C MET A 95 -7.10 -5.84 11.26
N LYS A 96 -7.25 -7.13 10.94
CA LYS A 96 -6.40 -7.77 9.92
C LYS A 96 -6.55 -7.03 8.59
N GLU A 97 -5.43 -6.75 7.92
CA GLU A 97 -5.39 -5.98 6.66
C GLU A 97 -6.32 -6.57 5.58
N SER A 98 -6.45 -7.90 5.49
CA SER A 98 -7.39 -8.53 4.55
C SER A 98 -8.85 -8.16 4.84
N GLY A 99 -9.23 -8.13 6.12
CA GLY A 99 -10.56 -7.71 6.56
C GLY A 99 -10.77 -6.21 6.39
N PHE A 100 -9.74 -5.41 6.63
CA PHE A 100 -9.75 -3.97 6.36
C PHE A 100 -10.08 -3.69 4.88
N LEU A 101 -9.40 -4.35 3.95
CA LEU A 101 -9.68 -4.23 2.52
C LEU A 101 -11.10 -4.67 2.14
N ASP A 102 -11.63 -5.71 2.78
CA ASP A 102 -13.02 -6.14 2.56
C ASP A 102 -14.03 -5.09 3.03
N VAL A 103 -13.77 -4.43 4.16
CA VAL A 103 -14.61 -3.31 4.63
C VAL A 103 -14.54 -2.16 3.64
N LEU A 104 -13.34 -1.74 3.22
CA LEU A 104 -13.16 -0.65 2.24
C LEU A 104 -13.93 -0.88 0.95
N GLN A 105 -13.93 -2.11 0.44
CA GLN A 105 -14.72 -2.47 -0.73
C GLN A 105 -16.22 -2.38 -0.45
N SER A 106 -16.69 -2.88 0.69
CA SER A 106 -18.11 -2.83 1.06
C SER A 106 -18.63 -1.40 1.22
N ILE A 107 -17.80 -0.47 1.69
CA ILE A 107 -18.15 0.95 1.79
C ILE A 107 -17.77 1.76 0.54
N SER A 108 -17.35 1.09 -0.53
CA SER A 108 -17.02 1.70 -1.83
C SER A 108 -15.86 2.71 -1.83
N VAL A 109 -14.97 2.64 -0.84
CA VAL A 109 -13.69 3.39 -0.85
C VAL A 109 -12.76 2.84 -1.94
N ILE A 110 -12.82 1.53 -2.19
CA ILE A 110 -12.11 0.87 -3.30
C ILE A 110 -13.03 -0.07 -4.08
N GLY A 111 -12.73 -0.29 -5.36
CA GLY A 111 -13.46 -1.24 -6.21
C GLY A 111 -13.05 -2.70 -5.98
N LYS A 112 -13.87 -3.63 -6.49
CA LYS A 112 -13.64 -5.09 -6.41
C LYS A 112 -12.27 -5.51 -6.98
N ASN A 113 -11.94 -5.04 -8.18
CA ASN A 113 -10.69 -5.41 -8.86
C ASN A 113 -9.47 -4.82 -8.15
N VAL A 114 -9.59 -3.57 -7.69
CA VAL A 114 -8.56 -2.93 -6.85
C VAL A 114 -8.31 -3.75 -5.59
N LYS A 115 -9.37 -4.16 -4.88
CA LYS A 115 -9.25 -5.03 -3.71
C LYS A 115 -8.49 -6.33 -4.03
N GLN A 116 -8.79 -6.96 -5.16
CA GLN A 116 -8.13 -8.21 -5.55
C GLN A 116 -6.62 -8.01 -5.78
N GLU A 117 -6.23 -6.93 -6.45
CA GLU A 117 -4.82 -6.59 -6.62
C GLU A 117 -4.12 -6.24 -5.30
N LEU A 118 -4.81 -5.52 -4.41
CA LEU A 118 -4.28 -5.22 -3.07
C LEU A 118 -4.14 -6.49 -2.22
N GLN A 119 -5.03 -7.48 -2.36
CA GLN A 119 -4.85 -8.78 -1.70
C GLN A 119 -3.65 -9.55 -2.26
N ASN A 120 -3.35 -9.46 -3.56
CA ASN A 120 -2.13 -10.02 -4.13
C ASN A 120 -0.88 -9.31 -3.58
N CYS A 121 -0.93 -7.99 -3.43
CA CYS A 121 0.11 -7.20 -2.82
C CYS A 121 0.34 -7.60 -1.36
N LEU A 122 -0.72 -7.73 -0.56
CA LEU A 122 -0.67 -8.20 0.81
C LEU A 122 -0.02 -9.58 0.92
N LYS A 123 -0.39 -10.53 0.05
CA LYS A 123 0.23 -11.87 0.03
C LYS A 123 1.74 -11.79 -0.21
N LEU A 124 2.18 -10.94 -1.14
CA LEU A 124 3.60 -10.75 -1.41
C LEU A 124 4.32 -10.14 -0.21
N ARG A 125 3.75 -9.11 0.42
CA ARG A 125 4.28 -8.49 1.64
C ARG A 125 4.41 -9.50 2.78
N ASN A 126 3.40 -10.35 2.98
CA ASN A 126 3.45 -11.40 4.00
C ASN A 126 4.57 -12.40 3.73
N GLY A 127 4.77 -12.80 2.47
CA GLY A 127 5.91 -13.63 2.07
C GLY A 127 7.28 -12.94 2.28
N CYS A 128 7.33 -11.60 2.16
CA CYS A 128 8.54 -10.82 2.45
C CYS A 128 8.85 -10.70 3.94
N GLY A 129 7.82 -10.72 4.80
CA GLY A 129 7.97 -10.63 6.26
C GLY A 129 8.27 -11.97 6.95
N HIS A 130 8.07 -13.10 6.28
CA HIS A 130 8.26 -14.43 6.88
C HIS A 130 9.61 -15.06 6.46
N PRO A 131 10.40 -15.69 7.36
CA PRO A 131 11.60 -16.42 6.95
C PRO A 131 11.19 -17.57 6.01
N SER A 132 11.56 -17.47 4.73
CA SER A 132 11.16 -18.44 3.71
C SER A 132 12.20 -18.49 2.58
N SER A 133 12.09 -19.50 1.72
CA SER A 133 12.92 -19.66 0.52
C SER A 133 12.50 -18.74 -0.64
N LEU A 134 11.57 -17.80 -0.42
CA LEU A 134 11.08 -16.87 -1.42
C LEU A 134 12.22 -15.99 -1.95
N LYS A 135 12.47 -16.07 -3.26
CA LYS A 135 13.37 -15.16 -3.99
C LYS A 135 12.54 -14.15 -4.78
N LEU A 136 12.98 -12.89 -4.78
CA LEU A 136 12.35 -11.82 -5.53
C LEU A 136 13.32 -11.24 -6.55
N GLY A 137 12.83 -11.11 -7.78
CA GLY A 137 13.50 -10.34 -8.81
C GLY A 137 12.99 -8.90 -8.80
N GLU A 138 13.84 -8.03 -9.31
CA GLU A 138 13.60 -6.59 -9.45
C GLU A 138 12.24 -6.26 -10.11
N ASN A 139 11.92 -6.88 -11.25
CA ASN A 139 10.65 -6.65 -11.96
C ASN A 139 9.41 -7.01 -11.13
N ARG A 140 9.51 -7.99 -10.23
CA ARG A 140 8.39 -8.39 -9.37
C ARG A 140 8.10 -7.33 -8.31
N VAL A 141 9.15 -6.71 -7.77
CA VAL A 141 9.03 -5.60 -6.82
C VAL A 141 8.50 -4.35 -7.52
N ALA A 142 9.03 -4.04 -8.70
CA ALA A 142 8.59 -2.91 -9.51
C ALA A 142 7.07 -2.98 -9.79
N GLY A 143 6.57 -4.14 -10.21
CA GLY A 143 5.14 -4.35 -10.44
C GLY A 143 4.28 -4.24 -9.17
N HIS A 144 4.80 -4.70 -8.02
CA HIS A 144 4.10 -4.53 -6.74
C HIS A 144 3.92 -3.04 -6.40
N ILE A 145 5.00 -2.27 -6.49
CA ILE A 145 4.99 -0.83 -6.19
C ILE A 145 4.11 -0.08 -7.19
N GLU A 146 4.16 -0.43 -8.48
CA GLU A 146 3.33 0.17 -9.53
C GLU A 146 1.83 0.01 -9.22
N VAL A 147 1.40 -1.17 -8.78
CA VAL A 147 0.00 -1.38 -8.35
C VAL A 147 -0.38 -0.42 -7.22
N LEU A 148 0.48 -0.25 -6.22
CA LEU A 148 0.22 0.67 -5.10
C LEU A 148 0.20 2.13 -5.55
N ILE A 149 1.09 2.53 -6.45
CA ILE A 149 1.10 3.87 -7.06
C ILE A 149 -0.25 4.17 -7.72
N LEU A 150 -0.67 3.30 -8.64
CA LEU A 150 -1.85 3.55 -9.47
C LEU A 150 -3.17 3.47 -8.70
N ASN A 151 -3.23 2.67 -7.64
CA ASN A 151 -4.47 2.38 -6.94
C ASN A 151 -4.59 3.06 -5.57
N ILE A 152 -3.47 3.46 -4.97
CA ILE A 152 -3.43 4.07 -3.63
C ILE A 152 -2.78 5.45 -3.69
N TYR A 153 -1.47 5.53 -3.96
CA TYR A 153 -0.72 6.80 -3.79
C TYR A 153 -1.17 7.92 -4.74
N SER A 154 -1.58 7.58 -5.97
CA SER A 154 -2.13 8.57 -6.91
C SER A 154 -3.62 8.90 -6.69
N ARG A 155 -4.30 8.12 -5.84
CA ARG A 155 -5.75 8.19 -5.62
C ARG A 155 -6.12 8.91 -4.32
N PHE A 156 -5.28 8.82 -3.30
CA PHE A 156 -5.52 9.40 -1.98
C PHE A 156 -4.41 10.40 -1.70
N ASN A 157 -4.78 11.60 -1.24
CA ASN A 157 -3.79 12.66 -1.00
C ASN A 157 -4.10 13.46 0.28
N ILE A 158 -4.24 12.74 1.38
CA ILE A 158 -4.52 13.34 2.69
C ILE A 158 -3.24 13.75 3.37
#